data_AF-A0A957HZZ4-F1
#
_entry.id   AF-A0A957HZZ4-F1
#
_cell.length_a   1.000
_cell.length_b   1.000
_cell.length_c   1.000
_cell.angle_alpha   90.00
_cell.angle_beta   90.00
_cell.angle_gamma   90.00
#
_symmetry.space_group_name_H-M   'P 1'
#
loop_
_entity.id
_entity.type
_entity.pdbx_description
1 polymer ?
#
loop_
_entity_poly.entity_id
_entity_poly.type
_entity_poly.pdbx_seq_one_letter_code
_entity_poly.pdbx_strand_id
1 'polypeptide(L)' 'MGTRRQERVNLIGLTKVDYNGRPSTLCQGCGHNSIANQIIQVAYELSIRPHEIIKLSGIGCSSKSPA' A
#
# COMPACT_ATOMS: atom_id res chain seq x y z
N MET A 1 9.49 -29.23 6.40
CA MET A 1 9.95 -28.38 7.53
C MET A 1 9.90 -26.93 7.04
N GLY A 2 8.70 -26.34 6.99
CA GLY A 2 8.51 -24.97 6.50
C GLY A 2 8.86 -23.99 7.60
N THR A 3 9.89 -23.16 7.38
CA THR A 3 10.20 -22.05 8.26
C THR A 3 9.01 -21.09 8.25
N ARG A 4 8.31 -20.97 9.38
CA ARG A 4 7.25 -19.98 9.57
C ARG A 4 7.92 -18.62 9.56
N ARG A 5 8.02 -17.98 8.38
CA ARG A 5 8.59 -16.64 8.23
C ARG A 5 7.72 -15.71 9.08
N GLN A 6 8.24 -15.29 10.22
CA GLN A 6 7.56 -14.35 11.08
C GLN A 6 7.46 -13.04 10.30
N GLU A 7 6.26 -12.71 9.83
CA GLU A 7 6.03 -11.45 9.12
C GLU A 7 6.17 -10.30 10.11
N ARG A 8 6.97 -9.29 9.74
CA ARG A 8 7.10 -8.07 10.54
C ARG A 8 5.74 -7.38 10.50
N VAL A 9 5.12 -7.23 11.67
CA VAL A 9 3.92 -6.43 11.89
C VAL A 9 4.28 -5.09 12.52
N ASN A 10 3.43 -4.09 12.33
CA ASN A 10 3.55 -2.78 12.98
C ASN A 10 2.86 -2.75 14.36
N LEU A 11 2.77 -1.57 14.99
CA LEU A 11 2.26 -1.44 16.36
C LEU A 11 0.77 -1.78 16.50
N ILE A 12 0.03 -1.79 15.39
CA ILE A 12 -1.39 -2.18 15.36
C ILE A 12 -1.60 -3.61 14.86
N GLY A 13 -0.53 -4.41 14.76
CA GLY A 13 -0.60 -5.82 14.40
C GLY A 13 -0.85 -6.09 12.92
N LEU A 14 -0.72 -5.09 12.05
CA LEU A 14 -0.87 -5.24 10.61
C LEU A 14 0.48 -5.48 9.94
N THR A 15 0.50 -6.32 8.92
CA THR A 15 1.62 -6.48 7.99
C THR A 15 1.59 -5.37 6.94
N LYS A 16 2.70 -5.18 6.21
CA LYS A 16 2.71 -4.23 5.09
C LYS A 16 1.73 -4.63 3.97
N VAL A 17 1.42 -5.91 3.82
CA VAL A 17 0.50 -6.42 2.80
C VAL A 17 -0.94 -5.99 3.09
N ASP A 18 -1.30 -5.82 4.37
CA ASP A 18 -2.65 -5.38 4.78
C ASP A 18 -2.97 -3.93 4.35
N TYR A 19 -1.95 -3.16 3.93
CA TYR A 19 -2.09 -1.80 3.41
C TYR A 19 -2.25 -1.76 1.88
N ASN A 20 -2.09 -2.89 1.19
CA ASN A 20 -2.19 -2.94 -0.26
C ASN A 20 -3.64 -2.81 -0.73
N GLY A 21 -3.82 -2.08 -1.83
CA GLY A 21 -5.08 -2.02 -2.58
C GLY A 21 -5.24 -3.17 -3.57
N ARG A 22 -6.13 -2.98 -4.54
CA ARG A 22 -6.32 -3.94 -5.63
C ARG A 22 -5.08 -3.97 -6.54
N PRO A 23 -4.90 -5.06 -7.32
CA PRO A 23 -3.85 -5.11 -8.32
C PRO A 23 -3.89 -3.91 -9.27
N SER A 24 -2.73 -3.30 -9.51
CA SER A 24 -2.61 -2.11 -10.37
C SER A 24 -2.93 -2.44 -11.84
N THR A 25 -3.64 -1.52 -12.50
CA THR A 25 -3.91 -1.54 -13.94
C THR A 25 -2.94 -0.65 -14.74
N LEU A 26 -1.90 -0.14 -14.09
CA LEU A 26 -0.88 0.71 -14.70
C LEU A 26 0.17 -0.12 -15.44
N CYS A 27 0.87 0.52 -16.38
CA CYS A 27 1.93 -0.11 -17.15
C CYS A 27 3.06 -0.63 -16.24
N GLN A 28 3.77 -1.65 -16.71
CA GLN A 28 4.98 -2.13 -16.04
C GLN A 28 6.02 -1.01 -15.93
N GLY A 29 6.61 -0.85 -14.74
CA GLY A 29 7.54 0.25 -14.46
C GLY A 29 6.89 1.63 -14.28
N CYS A 30 5.56 1.74 -14.19
CA CYS A 30 4.89 3.03 -14.01
C CYS A 30 5.28 3.71 -12.67
N GLY A 31 5.68 4.98 -12.73
CA GLY A 31 6.05 5.76 -11.54
C GLY A 31 4.92 5.94 -10.52
N HIS A 32 3.66 5.88 -10.94
CA HIS A 32 2.50 5.93 -10.04
C HIS A 32 2.47 4.76 -9.04
N ASN A 33 2.94 3.58 -9.46
CA ASN A 33 3.09 2.44 -8.55
C ASN A 33 4.18 2.70 -7.50
N SER A 34 5.26 3.38 -7.89
CA SER A 34 6.33 3.76 -6.96
C SER A 34 5.81 4.71 -5.88
N ILE A 35 5.06 5.75 -6.27
CA ILE A 35 4.45 6.70 -5.34
C ILE A 35 3.44 6.00 -4.41
N ALA A 36 2.57 5.16 -4.95
CA ALA A 36 1.61 4.39 -4.14
C ALA A 36 2.29 3.49 -3.11
N ASN A 37 3.39 2.83 -3.48
CA ASN A 37 4.18 1.99 -2.58
C ASN A 37 4.86 2.79 -1.46
N GLN A 38 5.29 4.02 -1.72
CA GLN A 38 5.84 4.91 -0.68
C GLN A 38 4.75 5.37 0.30
N ILE A 39 3.55 5.68 -0.19
CA ILE A 39 2.41 6.01 0.68
C ILE A 39 2.08 4.83 1.61
N ILE A 40 2.04 3.60 1.05
CA ILE A 40 1.82 2.37 1.82
C ILE A 40 2.92 2.16 2.88
N GLN A 41 4.19 2.37 2.50
CA GLN A 41 5.31 2.26 3.43
C GLN A 41 5.15 3.21 4.63
N VAL A 42 4.85 4.48 4.37
CA VAL A 42 4.69 5.48 5.43
C VAL A 42 3.47 5.19 6.31
N ALA A 43 2.34 4.78 5.72
CA ALA A 43 1.15 4.41 6.49
C ALA A 43 1.41 3.21 7.42
N TYR A 44 2.18 2.23 6.94
CA TYR A 44 2.63 1.08 7.73
C TYR A 44 3.57 1.49 8.87
N GLU A 45 4.57 2.32 8.58
CA GLU A 45 5.57 2.81 9.56
C GLU A 45 4.92 3.66 10.66
N LEU A 46 3.97 4.52 10.30
CA LEU A 46 3.20 5.34 11.23
C LEU A 46 2.08 4.57 11.95
N SER A 47 1.90 3.28 11.64
CA SER A 47 0.86 2.43 12.23
C SER A 47 -0.55 3.02 12.10
N ILE A 48 -0.83 3.68 10.98
CA ILE A 48 -2.15 4.28 10.71
C ILE A 48 -3.10 3.16 10.30
N ARG A 49 -4.34 3.17 10.79
CA ARG A 49 -5.34 2.17 10.38
C ARG A 49 -5.79 2.46 8.94
N PRO A 50 -5.76 1.49 8.01
CA PRO A 50 -6.13 1.72 6.61
C PRO A 50 -7.52 2.34 6.40
N HIS A 51 -8.49 1.99 7.25
CA HIS A 51 -9.86 2.52 7.18
C HIS A 51 -9.99 3.99 7.63
N GLU A 52 -8.93 4.60 8.15
CA GLU A 52 -8.91 6.02 8.54
C GLU A 52 -8.25 6.90 7.47
N ILE A 53 -7.74 6.32 6.38
CA ILE A 53 -7.06 7.04 5.30
C ILE A 53 -7.96 7.07 4.06
N ILE A 54 -8.04 8.24 3.43
CA ILE A 54 -8.66 8.40 2.12
C ILE A 54 -7.60 8.93 1.15
N LYS A 55 -7.44 8.26 0.00
CA LYS A 55 -6.57 8.69 -1.09
C LYS A 55 -7.42 9.22 -2.25
N LEU A 56 -7.44 10.53 -2.42
CA LEU A 56 -8.20 11.20 -3.49
C LEU A 56 -7.28 11.52 -4.67
N SER A 57 -7.82 11.48 -5.89
CA SER A 57 -7.11 11.85 -7.10
C SER A 57 -8.08 12.41 -8.14
N GLY A 58 -7.55 13.07 -9.16
CA GLY A 58 -8.32 13.68 -10.26
C GLY A 58 -8.67 12.67 -11.36
N ILE A 59 -8.53 13.09 -12.62
CA ILE A 59 -8.73 12.23 -13.80
C ILE A 59 -7.38 12.04 -14.50
N GLY A 60 -6.99 10.79 -14.79
CA GLY A 60 -5.79 10.46 -15.55
C GLY A 60 -5.16 9.13 -15.14
N CYS A 61 -3.93 8.84 -15.58
CA CYS A 61 -3.23 7.63 -15.13
C CYS A 61 -3.02 7.63 -13.60
N SER A 62 -2.76 8.80 -13.01
CA SER A 62 -2.64 8.98 -11.56
C SER A 62 -3.93 8.65 -10.80
N SER A 63 -5.10 8.78 -11.43
CA SER A 63 -6.40 8.51 -10.80
C SER A 63 -6.66 7.03 -10.55
N LYS A 64 -5.78 6.15 -11.03
CA LYS A 64 -5.82 4.71 -10.77
C LYS A 64 -5.08 4.33 -9.49
N SER A 65 -4.23 5.22 -8.96
CA SER A 65 -3.44 4.96 -7.75
C SER A 65 -4.29 4.76 -6.49
N PRO A 66 -5.46 5.43 -6.28
CA PRO A 66 -6.39 5.17 -5.16
C PRO A 66 -6.89 3.73 -5.00
N ALA A 67 -6.99 2.99 -6.11
CA ALA A 67 -7.60 1.67 -6.17
C ALA A 67 -6.72 0.56 -5.58
#